data_AF-A0A536F1V5-F1
#
_entry.id   AF-A0A536F1V5-F1
#
_cell.length_a   1.000
_cell.length_b   1.000
_cell.length_c   1.000
_cell.angle_alpha   90.00
_cell.angle_beta   90.00
_cell.angle_gamma   90.00
#
_symmetry.space_group_name_H-M   'P 1'
#
loop_
_entity.id
_entity.type
_entity.pdbx_description
1 polymer ?
#
loop_
_entity_poly.entity_id
_entity_poly.type
_entity_poly.pdbx_seq_one_letter_code
_entity_poly.pdbx_strand_id
1 'polypeptide(L)'
;MSVTERLVLAVEKPLKEAIWGCQMCGQCILHSTGLSCPMRCPKNLRNGPCGGVRANGNCEVFADQPCVWVEAWKGSRRLRVFRDHMEHVQKPVDWQLQGTSSWINLLRGRDRMAPKGWEAHDQP
;
A
#
# COMPACT_ATOMS: atom_id res chain seq x y z
N MET A 1 6.09 -20.31 10.64
CA MET A 1 5.21 -20.30 9.45
C MET A 1 4.79 -21.71 9.13
N SER A 2 3.48 -21.96 8.98
CA SER A 2 2.96 -23.26 8.53
C SER A 2 3.31 -23.52 7.07
N VAL A 3 3.22 -24.78 6.62
CA VAL A 3 3.44 -25.16 5.21
C VAL A 3 2.49 -24.38 4.28
N THR A 4 1.22 -24.27 4.66
CA THR A 4 0.21 -23.50 3.92
C THR A 4 0.61 -22.04 3.75
N GLU A 5 1.18 -21.40 4.78
CA GLU A 5 1.62 -20.00 4.68
C GLU A 5 2.74 -19.82 3.67
N ARG A 6 3.70 -20.76 3.62
CA ARG A 6 4.79 -20.72 2.66
C ARG A 6 4.28 -20.87 1.24
N LEU A 7 3.32 -21.76 1.01
CA LEU A 7 2.71 -21.96 -0.31
C LEU A 7 1.95 -20.72 -0.79
N VAL A 8 1.12 -20.14 0.07
CA VAL A 8 0.38 -18.91 -0.26
C VAL A 8 1.36 -17.77 -0.57
N LEU A 9 2.40 -17.59 0.25
CA LEU A 9 3.40 -16.55 0.03
C LEU A 9 4.19 -16.75 -1.27
N ALA A 10 4.51 -18.00 -1.62
CA ALA A 10 5.24 -18.35 -2.83
C ALA A 10 4.45 -17.99 -4.11
N VAL A 11 3.12 -17.99 -4.06
CA VAL A 11 2.26 -17.53 -5.16
C VAL A 11 2.03 -16.02 -5.09
N GLU A 12 1.70 -15.51 -3.89
CA GLU A 12 1.32 -14.12 -3.68
C GLU A 12 2.44 -13.14 -4.05
N LYS A 13 3.67 -13.39 -3.57
CA LYS A 13 4.81 -12.49 -3.74
C LYS A 13 5.12 -12.20 -5.22
N PRO A 14 5.43 -13.20 -6.07
CA PRO A 14 5.79 -12.94 -7.47
C PRO A 14 4.63 -12.31 -8.25
N LEU A 15 3.40 -12.74 -7.98
CA LEU A 15 2.22 -12.18 -8.64
C LEU A 15 2.05 -10.69 -8.32
N LYS A 16 2.19 -10.31 -7.04
CA LYS A 16 2.02 -8.92 -6.62
C LYS A 16 3.19 -8.02 -7.01
N GLU A 17 4.41 -8.55 -7.01
CA GLU A 17 5.60 -7.84 -7.52
C GLU A 17 5.47 -7.58 -9.01
N ALA A 18 5.09 -8.58 -9.81
CA ALA A 18 4.96 -8.43 -11.26
C ALA A 18 3.84 -7.47 -11.68
N ILE A 19 2.68 -7.50 -11.02
CA ILE A 19 1.52 -6.70 -11.43
C ILE A 19 1.56 -5.27 -10.86
N TRP A 20 1.96 -5.10 -9.59
CA TRP A 20 1.85 -3.81 -8.89
C TRP A 20 3.17 -3.28 -8.31
N GLY A 21 4.29 -3.96 -8.55
CA GLY A 21 5.58 -3.63 -7.93
C GLY A 21 5.53 -3.67 -6.41
N CYS A 22 4.76 -4.61 -5.84
CA CYS A 22 4.56 -4.75 -4.41
C CYS A 22 5.88 -4.88 -3.64
N GLN A 23 6.07 -4.14 -2.55
CA GLN A 23 7.26 -4.23 -1.68
C GLN A 23 7.02 -5.09 -0.43
N MET A 24 5.97 -5.91 -0.45
CA MET A 24 5.67 -6.92 0.59
C MET A 24 5.65 -6.38 2.03
N CYS A 25 4.98 -5.25 2.28
CA CYS A 25 4.79 -4.73 3.65
C CYS A 25 3.86 -5.59 4.53
N GLY A 26 3.22 -6.62 3.98
CA GLY A 26 2.33 -7.52 4.72
C GLY A 26 0.93 -6.97 5.01
N GLN A 27 0.62 -5.72 4.64
CA GLN A 27 -0.67 -5.06 4.85
C GLN A 27 -1.15 -4.33 3.58
N CYS A 28 -1.73 -5.07 2.65
CA CYS A 28 -2.12 -4.56 1.33
C CYS A 28 -3.29 -3.55 1.41
N ILE A 29 -3.14 -2.39 0.75
CA ILE A 29 -4.16 -1.34 0.65
C ILE A 29 -4.39 -0.84 -0.78
N LEU A 30 -4.15 -1.68 -1.78
CA LEU A 30 -4.24 -1.31 -3.20
C LEU A 30 -5.58 -0.67 -3.57
N HIS A 31 -6.68 -1.13 -2.98
CA HIS A 31 -8.01 -0.58 -3.23
C HIS A 31 -8.14 0.89 -2.77
N SER A 32 -7.41 1.29 -1.72
CA SER A 32 -7.39 2.67 -1.23
C SER A 32 -6.37 3.56 -1.95
N THR A 33 -5.40 2.98 -2.65
CA THR A 33 -4.33 3.71 -3.31
C THR A 33 -4.38 3.59 -4.84
N GLY A 34 -5.59 3.47 -5.41
CA GLY A 34 -5.77 3.48 -6.86
C GLY A 34 -5.05 2.35 -7.59
N LEU A 35 -4.93 1.19 -6.94
CA LEU A 35 -4.15 0.03 -7.40
C LEU A 35 -2.64 0.31 -7.58
N SER A 36 -2.10 1.29 -6.86
CA SER A 36 -0.67 1.59 -6.81
C SER A 36 -0.11 1.20 -5.45
N CYS A 37 0.94 0.36 -5.39
CA CYS A 37 1.56 0.01 -4.11
C CYS A 37 2.29 1.23 -3.51
N PRO A 38 1.85 1.80 -2.36
CA PRO A 38 2.44 3.03 -1.81
C PRO A 38 3.89 2.82 -1.32
N MET A 39 4.27 1.58 -1.03
CA MET A 39 5.62 1.22 -0.61
C MET A 39 6.64 1.32 -1.76
N ARG A 40 6.22 1.53 -3.01
CA ARG A 40 7.14 1.96 -4.08
C ARG A 40 7.69 3.37 -3.86
N CYS A 41 7.13 4.14 -2.93
CA CYS A 41 7.72 5.41 -2.53
C CYS A 41 9.07 5.15 -1.84
N PRO A 42 10.18 5.80 -2.26
CA PRO A 42 11.47 5.65 -1.60
C PRO A 42 11.48 6.11 -0.14
N LYS A 43 10.46 6.87 0.27
CA LYS A 43 10.27 7.31 1.66
C LYS A 43 9.37 6.37 2.48
N ASN A 44 8.91 5.26 1.89
CA ASN A 44 8.03 4.28 2.54
C ASN A 44 6.75 4.89 3.16
N LEU A 45 6.24 5.98 2.57
CA LEU A 45 5.06 6.67 3.06
C LEU A 45 3.79 5.90 2.70
N ARG A 46 3.08 5.41 3.72
CA ARG A 46 1.77 4.76 3.56
C ARG A 46 0.64 5.74 3.32
N ASN A 47 0.75 6.94 3.88
CA ASN A 47 -0.15 8.07 3.63
C ASN A 47 0.70 9.17 2.98
N GLY A 48 0.42 9.48 1.73
CA GLY A 48 1.05 10.59 1.00
C GLY A 48 0.00 11.59 0.53
N PRO A 49 0.37 12.54 -0.35
CA PRO A 49 1.69 12.74 -0.95
C PRO A 49 2.72 13.34 0.02
N CYS A 50 4.01 13.24 -0.33
CA CYS A 50 5.12 13.77 0.48
C CYS A 50 5.50 15.23 0.17
N GLY A 51 4.76 15.92 -0.70
CA GLY A 51 5.11 17.25 -1.22
C GLY A 51 6.24 17.28 -2.27
N GLY A 52 7.10 16.26 -2.29
CA GLY A 52 8.24 16.15 -3.21
C GLY A 52 7.91 15.67 -4.62
N VAL A 53 6.84 16.16 -5.23
CA VAL A 53 6.49 15.83 -6.62
C VAL A 53 7.04 16.94 -7.53
N ARG A 54 7.84 16.57 -8.54
CA ARG A 54 8.37 17.49 -9.54
C ARG A 54 7.25 18.01 -10.44
N ALA A 55 7.45 19.16 -11.09
CA ALA A 55 6.46 19.78 -11.97
C ALA A 55 5.99 18.87 -13.13
N ASN A 56 6.84 17.92 -13.55
CA ASN A 56 6.52 16.91 -14.56
C ASN A 56 5.75 15.69 -14.01
N GLY A 57 5.45 15.64 -12.71
CA GLY A 57 4.78 14.52 -12.04
C GLY A 57 5.70 13.41 -11.53
N ASN A 58 7.02 13.55 -11.67
CA ASN A 58 7.99 12.57 -11.19
C ASN A 58 8.31 12.73 -9.69
N CYS A 59 8.83 11.67 -9.07
CA CYS A 59 9.29 11.70 -7.68
C CYS A 59 10.46 12.68 -7.52
N GLU A 60 10.70 13.29 -6.36
CA GLU A 60 11.90 14.10 -6.06
C GLU A 60 13.18 13.28 -5.92
N VAL A 61 13.08 12.04 -5.44
CA VAL A 61 14.24 11.17 -5.22
C VAL A 61 14.67 10.52 -6.53
N PHE A 62 13.71 10.02 -7.31
CA PHE A 62 13.94 9.40 -8.62
C PHE A 62 13.36 10.28 -9.73
N ALA A 63 14.22 11.07 -10.38
CA ALA A 63 13.81 12.12 -11.34
C ALA A 63 13.22 11.59 -12.63
N ASP A 64 13.56 10.37 -12.99
CA ASP A 64 13.14 9.62 -14.17
C ASP A 64 11.88 8.79 -13.92
N GLN A 65 11.44 8.65 -12.67
CA GLN A 65 10.30 7.80 -12.31
C GLN A 65 9.05 8.60 -11.91
N PRO A 66 7.86 8.22 -12.42
CA PRO A 66 6.59 8.79 -11.97
C PRO A 66 6.41 8.68 -10.45
N CYS A 67 5.86 9.72 -9.82
CA CYS A 67 5.53 9.66 -8.40
C CYS A 67 4.40 8.65 -8.15
N VAL A 68 4.63 7.67 -7.28
CA VAL A 68 3.65 6.65 -6.89
C VAL A 68 2.30 7.22 -6.44
N TRP A 69 2.30 8.39 -5.78
CA TRP A 69 1.09 9.06 -5.30
C TRP A 69 0.33 9.80 -6.42
N VAL A 70 1.04 10.26 -7.45
CA VAL A 70 0.40 10.77 -8.68
C VAL A 70 -0.27 9.62 -9.42
N GLU A 71 0.40 8.47 -9.52
CA GLU A 71 -0.18 7.26 -10.12
C GLU A 71 -1.40 6.76 -9.32
N ALA A 72 -1.28 6.71 -7.99
CA ALA A 72 -2.38 6.34 -7.10
C ALA A 72 -3.60 7.24 -7.30
N TRP A 73 -3.40 8.57 -7.39
CA TRP A 73 -4.50 9.51 -7.62
C TRP A 73 -5.17 9.29 -8.97
N LYS A 74 -4.40 9.17 -10.05
CA LYS A 74 -4.95 8.87 -11.38
C LYS A 74 -5.69 7.53 -11.40
N GLY A 75 -5.16 6.52 -10.70
CA GLY A 75 -5.76 5.20 -10.56
C GLY A 75 -7.08 5.24 -9.79
N SER A 76 -7.15 5.95 -8.67
CA SER A 76 -8.37 6.04 -7.84
C SER A 76 -9.53 6.65 -8.62
N ARG A 77 -9.26 7.65 -9.48
CA ARG A 77 -10.28 8.26 -10.35
C ARG A 77 -10.86 7.31 -11.40
N ARG A 78 -10.20 6.18 -11.68
CA ARG A 78 -10.71 5.11 -12.58
C ARG A 78 -11.53 4.07 -11.83
N LEU A 79 -11.40 3.98 -10.51
CA LEU A 79 -12.20 3.06 -9.70
C LEU A 79 -13.62 3.62 -9.53
N ARG A 80 -14.63 2.76 -9.70
CA ARG A 80 -16.04 3.12 -9.49
C ARG A 80 -16.42 3.05 -8.01
N VAL A 81 -16.00 1.98 -7.32
CA VAL A 81 -16.40 1.67 -5.95
C VAL A 81 -15.50 2.36 -4.92
N PHE A 82 -14.18 2.33 -5.12
CA PHE A 82 -13.19 2.79 -4.14
C PHE A 82 -12.60 4.17 -4.48
N ARG A 83 -13.35 5.01 -5.17
CA ARG A 83 -12.88 6.34 -5.61
C ARG A 83 -12.42 7.19 -4.42
N ASP A 84 -13.24 7.20 -3.36
CA ASP A 84 -13.10 8.12 -2.23
C ASP A 84 -12.16 7.56 -1.15
N HIS A 85 -11.79 6.28 -1.24
CA HIS A 85 -10.87 5.63 -0.30
C HIS A 85 -9.47 6.25 -0.29
N MET A 86 -9.10 7.01 -1.33
CA MET A 86 -7.82 7.69 -1.39
C MET A 86 -7.72 8.87 -0.42
N GLU A 87 -8.86 9.38 0.04
CA GLU A 87 -8.94 10.48 1.02
C GLU A 87 -8.93 9.93 2.45
N HIS A 88 -9.10 8.61 2.63
CA HIS A 88 -9.07 7.98 3.93
C HIS A 88 -7.64 7.78 4.43
N VAL A 89 -7.33 8.38 5.58
CA VAL A 89 -6.07 8.15 6.28
C VAL A 89 -5.99 6.67 6.69
N GLN A 90 -4.93 6.00 6.23
CA GLN A 90 -4.69 4.61 6.55
C GLN A 90 -3.87 4.50 7.83
N LYS A 91 -4.10 3.44 8.60
CA LYS A 91 -3.23 3.08 9.74
C LYS A 91 -1.75 2.99 9.31
N PRO A 92 -0.81 3.24 10.23
CA PRO A 92 0.61 3.05 9.97
C PRO A 92 0.91 1.59 9.61
N VAL A 93 2.02 1.37 8.88
CA VAL A 93 2.52 0.03 8.59
C VAL A 93 3.07 -0.60 9.84
N ASP A 94 2.66 -1.84 10.14
CA ASP A 94 3.38 -2.70 11.05
C ASP A 94 4.53 -3.40 10.32
N TRP A 95 5.74 -2.87 10.49
CA TRP A 95 6.95 -3.40 9.83
C TRP A 95 7.34 -4.81 10.31
N GLN A 96 6.78 -5.31 11.42
CA GLN A 96 6.96 -6.70 11.83
C GLN A 96 6.29 -7.70 10.86
N LEU A 97 5.39 -7.21 10.00
CA LEU A 97 4.70 -8.00 8.97
C LEU A 97 5.44 -8.01 7.63
N GLN A 98 6.55 -7.30 7.49
CA GLN A 98 7.27 -7.23 6.23
C GLN A 98 7.74 -8.62 5.78
N GLY A 99 7.56 -8.92 4.49
CA GLY A 99 7.86 -10.21 3.89
C GLY A 99 6.82 -11.31 4.16
N THR A 100 5.79 -11.05 4.97
CA THR A 100 4.71 -12.01 5.21
C THR A 100 3.54 -11.82 4.23
N SER A 101 2.71 -12.86 4.08
CA SER A 101 1.54 -12.84 3.20
C SER A 101 0.50 -11.84 3.68
N SER A 102 0.09 -10.92 2.80
CA SER A 102 -0.95 -9.95 3.14
C SER A 102 -2.33 -10.59 3.20
N TRP A 103 -2.56 -11.68 2.45
CA TRP A 103 -3.83 -12.41 2.52
C TRP A 103 -3.99 -13.14 3.84
N ILE A 104 -2.92 -13.77 4.35
CA ILE A 104 -2.96 -14.45 5.64
C ILE A 104 -3.10 -13.45 6.78
N ASN A 105 -2.41 -12.31 6.71
CA ASN A 105 -2.56 -11.26 7.71
C ASN A 105 -3.96 -10.66 7.72
N LEU A 106 -4.61 -10.52 6.55
CA LEU A 106 -6.02 -10.12 6.45
C LEU A 106 -6.93 -11.16 7.12
N LEU A 107 -6.78 -12.45 6.78
CA LEU A 107 -7.59 -13.53 7.35
C LEU A 107 -7.44 -13.65 8.87
N ARG A 108 -6.23 -13.44 9.39
CA ARG A 108 -5.93 -13.46 10.83
C ARG A 108 -6.25 -12.15 11.55
N GLY A 109 -6.73 -11.13 10.84
CA GLY A 109 -6.98 -9.81 11.40
C GLY A 109 -5.73 -9.03 11.83
N ARG A 110 -4.51 -9.56 11.60
CA ARG A 110 -3.24 -8.86 11.91
C ARG A 110 -3.09 -7.58 11.11
N ASP A 111 -3.65 -7.57 9.90
CA ASP A 111 -3.78 -6.34 9.12
C ASP A 111 -4.54 -5.26 9.92
N ARG A 112 -5.66 -5.56 10.57
CA ARG A 112 -6.54 -4.57 11.22
C ARG A 112 -5.99 -3.96 12.52
N MET A 113 -4.92 -4.51 13.07
CA MET A 113 -4.33 -4.00 14.32
C MET A 113 -3.70 -2.63 14.08
N ALA A 114 -4.07 -1.66 14.92
CA ALA A 114 -3.48 -0.33 14.95
C ALA A 114 -2.71 -0.12 16.27
N PRO A 115 -1.67 0.73 16.30
CA PRO A 115 -0.94 0.99 17.52
C PRO A 115 -1.82 1.70 18.55
N LYS A 116 -1.47 1.56 19.84
CA LYS A 116 -2.17 2.24 20.93
C LYS A 116 -2.15 3.76 20.70
N GLY A 117 -3.32 4.40 20.78
CA GLY A 117 -3.46 5.84 20.50
C GLY A 117 -3.70 6.19 19.03
N TRP A 118 -3.77 5.20 18.15
CA TRP A 118 -4.31 5.41 16.80
C TRP A 118 -5.84 5.50 16.88
N GLU A 119 -6.35 6.72 16.88
CA GLU A 119 -7.76 6.99 16.65
C GLU A 119 -7.97 7.00 15.13
N ALA A 120 -8.77 6.06 14.63
CA ALA A 120 -9.22 6.15 13.26
C ALA A 120 -10.08 7.42 13.18
N HIS A 121 -9.56 8.48 12.57
CA HIS A 121 -10.37 9.64 12.24
C HIS A 121 -11.38 9.21 11.19
N ASP A 122 -12.56 8.84 11.70
CA ASP A 122 -13.83 8.58 11.05
C ASP A 122 -13.75 8.41 9.52
N GLN A 123 -13.66 7.15 9.10
CA GLN A 123 -14.24 6.77 7.81
C GLN A 123 -15.77 6.79 8.01
N PRO A 124 -16.55 7.39 7.09
CA PRO A 124 -18.00 7.19 7.08
C PRO A 124 -18.36 5.70 6.94
#